data_AF-A0A954W0R1-F1
#
_entry.id   AF-A0A954W0R1-F1
#
_cell.length_a   1.000
_cell.length_b   1.000
_cell.length_c   1.000
_cell.angle_alpha   90.00
_cell.angle_beta   90.00
_cell.angle_gamma   90.00
#
_symmetry.space_group_name_H-M   'P 1'
#
loop_
_entity.id
_entity.type
_entity.pdbx_description
1 polymer ?
#
loop_
_entity_poly.entity_id
_entity_poly.type
_entity_poly.pdbx_seq_one_letter_code
_entity_poly.pdbx_strand_id
1 'polypeptide(L)'
;MFTPAQWAYSFVSGKLDSTSGDAGWEVDQMRAELRLNTAELNTLAIVMFLLCAPNSGNPLRTLVLDDPFQNMDELTVSTIARGLNRMLAVWSKHEHLKNWRVLILLHGEENLERLRRECRCASYFLPWLTPCSIRDADDVISDQSRFAANGFSEIKSLIDDGNALIDNGSA
;
A
#
# COMPACT_ATOMS: atom_id res chain seq x y z
N MET A 1 -12.83 9.32 0.62
CA MET A 1 -12.30 10.28 -0.37
C MET A 1 -10.93 10.73 0.10
N PHE A 2 -9.86 10.44 -0.65
CA PHE A 2 -8.51 10.84 -0.25
C PHE A 2 -8.32 12.34 -0.53
N THR A 3 -7.77 13.09 0.43
CA THR A 3 -7.44 14.52 0.27
C THR A 3 -5.91 14.68 0.21
N PRO A 4 -5.35 15.27 -0.85
CA PRO A 4 -3.91 15.41 -1.01
C PRO A 4 -3.37 16.46 -0.05
N ALA A 5 -2.08 16.40 0.21
CA ALA A 5 -1.34 17.49 0.85
C ALA A 5 -1.32 18.74 -0.07
N GLN A 6 -2.14 19.75 0.25
CA GLN A 6 -2.29 20.99 -0.55
C GLN A 6 -0.98 21.78 -0.73
N TRP A 7 -0.02 21.61 0.17
CA TRP A 7 1.26 22.33 0.14
C TRP A 7 2.25 21.76 -0.91
N ALA A 8 1.97 20.58 -1.50
CA ALA A 8 2.87 19.92 -2.44
C ALA A 8 2.54 20.20 -3.93
N TYR A 9 1.36 20.75 -4.23
CA TYR A 9 0.89 20.96 -5.61
C TYR A 9 0.15 22.29 -5.78
N SER A 10 0.87 23.39 -5.99
CA SER A 10 0.26 24.70 -6.30
C SER A 10 -0.51 24.73 -7.63
N PHE A 11 -0.30 23.74 -8.50
CA PHE A 11 -0.95 23.60 -9.82
C PHE A 11 -2.25 22.80 -9.78
N VAL A 12 -2.47 22.02 -8.70
CA VAL A 12 -3.70 21.27 -8.46
C VAL A 12 -4.44 22.00 -7.35
N SER A 13 -5.30 22.94 -7.74
CA SER A 13 -6.10 23.72 -6.79
C SER A 13 -7.22 22.85 -6.21
N GLY A 14 -6.97 22.22 -5.07
CA GLY A 14 -8.03 21.63 -4.26
C GLY A 14 -8.81 22.76 -3.56
N LYS A 15 -10.03 23.06 -4.00
CA LYS A 15 -10.92 23.94 -3.25
C LYS A 15 -11.58 23.12 -2.15
N LEU A 16 -11.12 23.32 -0.91
CA LEU A 16 -11.80 22.83 0.27
C LEU A 16 -12.95 23.79 0.57
N ASP A 17 -14.19 23.41 0.22
CA ASP A 17 -15.34 24.25 0.54
C ASP A 17 -15.73 24.02 2.01
N SER A 18 -15.22 24.92 2.88
CA SER A 18 -15.28 24.81 4.35
C SER A 18 -16.71 24.76 4.92
N THR A 19 -17.74 25.00 4.11
CA THR A 19 -19.15 24.98 4.53
C THR A 19 -19.86 23.64 4.31
N SER A 20 -19.32 22.73 3.49
CA SER A 20 -19.98 21.43 3.17
C SER A 20 -19.15 20.19 3.46
N GLY A 21 -17.88 20.33 3.86
CA GLY A 21 -17.01 19.18 4.17
C GLY A 21 -16.63 18.33 2.94
N ASP A 22 -16.94 18.81 1.74
CA ASP A 22 -16.75 18.08 0.49
C ASP A 22 -15.49 18.60 -0.23
N ALA A 23 -14.46 17.76 -0.31
CA ALA A 23 -13.14 18.14 -0.81
C ALA A 23 -13.03 17.80 -2.31
N GLY A 24 -13.48 18.72 -3.17
CA GLY A 24 -13.47 18.53 -4.62
C GLY A 24 -12.10 18.82 -5.27
N TRP A 25 -11.79 18.06 -6.32
CA TRP A 25 -10.57 18.22 -7.13
C TRP A 25 -10.87 18.96 -8.43
N GLU A 26 -10.08 19.98 -8.80
CA GLU A 26 -10.16 20.66 -10.09
C GLU A 26 -8.92 20.33 -10.95
N VAL A 27 -9.14 19.90 -12.21
CA VAL A 27 -8.09 19.70 -13.24
C VAL A 27 -8.51 20.51 -14.46
N ASP A 28 -7.65 21.42 -14.94
CA ASP A 28 -7.92 22.30 -16.08
C ASP A 28 -9.18 23.20 -15.90
N GLN A 29 -9.31 23.81 -14.71
CA GLN A 29 -10.42 24.70 -14.34
C GLN A 29 -11.84 24.07 -14.35
N MET A 30 -11.94 22.75 -14.50
CA MET A 30 -13.16 21.98 -14.32
C MET A 30 -13.00 20.97 -13.18
N ARG A 31 -14.09 20.67 -12.46
CA ARG A 31 -14.09 19.60 -11.45
C ARG A 31 -13.66 18.28 -12.11
N ALA A 32 -12.59 17.66 -11.62
CA ALA A 32 -12.06 16.39 -12.11
C ALA A 32 -13.12 15.26 -12.06
N GLU A 33 -14.02 15.34 -11.07
CA GLU A 33 -15.21 14.49 -10.90
C GLU A 33 -16.17 14.52 -12.10
N LEU A 34 -16.13 15.55 -12.95
CA LEU A 34 -16.99 15.68 -14.12
C LEU A 34 -16.41 15.03 -15.39
N ARG A 35 -15.14 14.57 -15.38
CA ARG A 35 -14.49 13.98 -16.56
C ARG A 35 -13.89 12.60 -16.33
N LEU A 36 -13.49 12.29 -15.11
CA LEU A 36 -12.84 11.02 -14.76
C LEU A 36 -13.80 10.10 -14.02
N ASN A 37 -13.73 8.81 -14.33
CA ASN A 37 -14.41 7.79 -13.52
C ASN A 37 -13.73 7.69 -12.12
N THR A 38 -14.47 7.24 -11.12
CA THR A 38 -13.98 7.02 -9.74
C THR A 38 -12.70 6.19 -9.69
N ALA A 39 -12.57 5.17 -10.55
CA ALA A 39 -11.34 4.37 -10.66
C ALA A 39 -10.13 5.19 -11.13
N GLU A 40 -10.34 6.05 -12.14
CA GLU A 40 -9.29 6.91 -12.71
C GLU A 40 -8.88 8.00 -11.71
N LEU A 41 -9.86 8.57 -11.01
CA LEU A 41 -9.61 9.55 -9.95
C LEU A 41 -8.79 8.94 -8.80
N ASN A 42 -9.16 7.74 -8.33
CA ASN A 42 -8.41 7.03 -7.30
C ASN A 42 -6.99 6.68 -7.78
N THR A 43 -6.85 6.25 -9.03
CA THR A 43 -5.53 5.97 -9.63
C THR A 43 -4.65 7.22 -9.65
N LEU A 44 -5.21 8.35 -10.08
CA LEU A 44 -4.51 9.63 -10.09
C LEU A 44 -4.09 10.05 -8.68
N ALA A 45 -4.99 9.92 -7.70
CA ALA A 45 -4.68 10.23 -6.31
C ALA A 45 -3.50 9.39 -5.79
N ILE A 46 -3.51 8.07 -6.01
CA ILE A 46 -2.40 7.18 -5.63
C ILE A 46 -1.09 7.64 -6.22
N VAL A 47 -1.06 7.93 -7.53
CA VAL A 47 0.16 8.38 -8.23
C VAL A 47 0.68 9.69 -7.62
N MET A 48 -0.22 10.63 -7.32
CA MET A 48 0.15 11.91 -6.71
C MET A 48 0.71 11.71 -5.30
N PHE A 49 0.08 10.90 -4.46
CA PHE A 49 0.61 10.60 -3.12
C PHE A 49 1.98 9.96 -3.18
N LEU A 50 2.18 9.02 -4.11
CA LEU A 50 3.48 8.38 -4.30
C LEU A 50 4.54 9.40 -4.71
N LEU A 51 4.28 10.23 -5.72
CA LEU A 51 5.26 11.20 -6.21
C LEU A 51 5.60 12.30 -5.18
N CYS A 52 4.63 12.71 -4.35
CA CYS A 52 4.86 13.79 -3.39
C CYS A 52 5.21 13.37 -1.98
N ALA A 53 4.92 12.13 -1.59
CA ALA A 53 5.30 11.60 -0.29
C ALA A 53 6.77 11.92 0.05
N PRO A 54 7.75 11.62 -0.83
CA PRO A 54 9.16 11.93 -0.59
C PRO A 54 9.50 13.39 -0.25
N ASN A 55 8.76 14.34 -0.80
CA ASN A 55 9.05 15.77 -0.68
C ASN A 55 8.46 16.38 0.60
N SER A 56 7.67 15.63 1.36
CA SER A 56 6.95 16.12 2.54
C SER A 56 7.77 16.34 3.80
N GLY A 57 9.05 15.99 3.80
CA GLY A 57 9.87 16.03 5.01
C GLY A 57 9.35 15.08 6.11
N ASN A 58 8.54 14.07 5.77
CA ASN A 58 8.02 13.10 6.72
C ASN A 58 9.16 12.32 7.39
N PRO A 59 9.37 12.45 8.72
CA PRO A 59 10.48 11.81 9.42
C PRO A 59 10.35 10.28 9.42
N LEU A 60 9.12 9.75 9.36
CA LEU A 60 8.86 8.31 9.31
C LEU A 60 9.12 7.70 7.93
N ARG A 61 9.27 8.54 6.89
CA ARG A 61 9.47 8.12 5.49
C ARG A 61 8.49 7.01 5.07
N THR A 62 7.26 7.10 5.55
CA THR A 62 6.25 6.07 5.34
C THR A 62 4.99 6.72 4.77
N LEU A 63 4.55 6.24 3.62
CA LEU A 63 3.25 6.57 3.04
C LEU A 63 2.26 5.48 3.43
N VAL A 64 1.12 5.86 3.99
CA VAL A 64 0.03 4.94 4.34
C VAL A 64 -1.14 5.20 3.39
N LEU A 65 -1.63 4.14 2.75
CA LEU A 65 -2.79 4.16 1.87
C LEU A 65 -3.86 3.23 2.44
N ASP A 66 -5.05 3.77 2.70
CA ASP A 66 -6.18 3.04 3.29
C ASP A 66 -7.22 2.67 2.21
N ASP A 67 -7.24 1.41 1.80
CA ASP A 67 -8.08 0.87 0.74
C ASP A 67 -8.01 1.62 -0.61
N PRO A 68 -6.81 1.84 -1.17
CA PRO A 68 -6.65 2.67 -2.37
C PRO A 68 -7.31 2.10 -3.63
N PHE A 69 -7.62 0.81 -3.65
CA PHE A 69 -8.14 0.10 -4.83
C PHE A 69 -9.67 0.07 -4.92
N GLN A 70 -10.35 0.84 -4.07
CA GLN A 70 -11.81 0.92 -4.08
C GLN A 70 -12.33 1.36 -5.46
N ASN A 71 -13.39 0.69 -5.94
CA ASN A 71 -14.04 0.93 -7.24
C ASN A 71 -13.16 0.70 -8.48
N MET A 72 -12.06 -0.05 -8.35
CA MET A 72 -11.22 -0.46 -9.49
C MET A 72 -11.53 -1.88 -9.92
N ASP A 73 -11.41 -2.16 -11.22
CA ASP A 73 -11.45 -3.51 -11.75
C ASP A 73 -10.10 -4.23 -11.58
N GLU A 74 -10.11 -5.55 -11.74
CA GLU A 74 -8.96 -6.42 -11.54
C GLU A 74 -7.73 -6.01 -12.38
N LEU A 75 -7.93 -5.62 -13.64
CA LEU A 75 -6.84 -5.25 -14.54
C LEU A 75 -6.18 -3.95 -14.10
N THR A 76 -6.99 -2.98 -13.63
CA THR A 76 -6.48 -1.72 -13.10
C THR A 76 -5.65 -1.94 -11.83
N VAL A 77 -6.15 -2.73 -10.89
CA VAL A 77 -5.42 -3.04 -9.64
C VAL A 77 -4.07 -3.70 -9.95
N SER A 78 -4.06 -4.69 -10.85
CA SER A 78 -2.84 -5.40 -11.25
C SER A 78 -1.84 -4.45 -11.95
N THR A 79 -2.34 -3.53 -12.77
CA THR A 79 -1.51 -2.53 -13.47
C THR A 79 -0.87 -1.56 -12.48
N ILE A 80 -1.65 -1.06 -11.51
CA ILE A 80 -1.13 -0.18 -10.45
C ILE A 80 -0.12 -0.92 -9.58
N ALA A 81 -0.38 -2.18 -9.21
CA ALA A 81 0.55 -3.01 -8.44
C ALA A 81 1.90 -3.18 -9.14
N ARG A 82 1.90 -3.46 -10.45
CA ARG A 82 3.13 -3.51 -11.27
C ARG A 82 3.84 -2.16 -11.32
N GLY A 83 3.08 -1.07 -11.50
CA GLY A 83 3.61 0.29 -11.50
C GLY A 83 4.29 0.64 -10.18
N LEU A 84 3.64 0.30 -9.06
CA LEU A 84 4.15 0.48 -7.71
C LEU A 84 5.46 -0.28 -7.52
N ASN A 85 5.51 -1.56 -7.89
CA ASN A 85 6.73 -2.38 -7.78
C ASN A 85 7.92 -1.77 -8.54
N ARG A 86 7.68 -1.30 -9.78
CA ARG A 86 8.71 -0.62 -10.58
C ARG A 86 9.16 0.69 -9.96
N MET A 87 8.22 1.48 -9.44
CA MET A 87 8.53 2.76 -8.81
C MET A 87 9.34 2.56 -7.52
N LEU A 88 8.95 1.60 -6.67
CA LEU A 88 9.70 1.24 -5.46
C LEU A 88 11.11 0.74 -5.79
N ALA A 89 11.27 -0.01 -6.88
CA ALA A 89 12.59 -0.40 -7.37
C ALA A 89 13.44 0.82 -7.77
N VAL A 90 12.85 1.86 -8.35
CA VAL A 90 13.55 3.13 -8.64
C VAL A 90 13.89 3.88 -7.36
N TRP A 91 12.96 3.97 -6.40
CA TRP A 91 13.19 4.62 -5.11
C TRP A 91 14.35 3.99 -4.34
N SER A 92 14.45 2.66 -4.36
CA SER A 92 15.53 1.94 -3.68
C SER A 92 16.94 2.32 -4.21
N LYS A 93 17.04 2.78 -5.46
CA LYS A 93 18.29 3.19 -6.11
C LYS A 93 18.68 4.65 -5.82
N HIS A 94 17.72 5.49 -5.46
CA HIS A 94 17.96 6.89 -5.15
C HIS A 94 18.26 7.08 -3.66
N GLU A 95 19.40 7.71 -3.34
CA GLU A 95 19.89 7.86 -1.95
C GLU A 95 18.87 8.56 -1.02
N HIS A 96 18.23 9.62 -1.51
CA HIS A 96 17.22 10.36 -0.76
C HIS A 96 15.91 9.56 -0.53
N LEU A 97 15.65 8.54 -1.35
CA LEU A 97 14.42 7.72 -1.32
C LEU A 97 14.61 6.33 -0.72
N LYS A 98 15.85 5.90 -0.49
CA LYS A 98 16.20 4.51 -0.13
C LYS A 98 15.45 3.94 1.08
N ASN A 99 15.06 4.78 2.04
CA ASN A 99 14.39 4.37 3.28
C ASN A 99 12.88 4.60 3.27
N TRP A 100 12.30 4.98 2.11
CA TRP A 100 10.87 5.17 2.01
C TRP A 100 10.12 3.84 1.98
N ARG A 101 9.02 3.79 2.72
CA ARG A 101 8.14 2.62 2.82
C ARG A 101 6.73 3.01 2.41
N VAL A 102 6.03 2.05 1.83
CA VAL A 102 4.61 2.19 1.51
C VAL A 102 3.87 1.10 2.27
N LEU A 103 2.94 1.52 3.12
CA LEU A 103 2.01 0.65 3.83
C LEU A 103 0.65 0.77 3.15
N ILE A 104 0.09 -0.35 2.73
CA ILE A 104 -1.22 -0.40 2.10
C ILE A 104 -2.13 -1.25 2.99
N LEU A 105 -3.21 -0.65 3.48
CA LEU A 105 -4.27 -1.34 4.20
C LEU A 105 -5.32 -1.74 3.17
N LEU A 106 -5.70 -3.01 3.14
CA LEU A 106 -6.67 -3.56 2.21
C LEU A 106 -7.74 -4.31 2.98
N HIS A 107 -8.99 -4.12 2.59
CA HIS A 107 -10.12 -4.83 3.21
C HIS A 107 -10.42 -6.17 2.53
N GLY A 108 -10.06 -6.32 1.24
CA GLY A 108 -10.33 -7.52 0.45
C GLY A 108 -9.09 -8.39 0.23
N GLU A 109 -9.21 -9.68 0.53
CA GLU A 109 -8.17 -10.69 0.25
C GLU A 109 -7.82 -10.77 -1.24
N GLU A 110 -8.81 -10.56 -2.12
CA GLU A 110 -8.64 -10.60 -3.57
C GLU A 110 -7.61 -9.57 -4.07
N ASN A 111 -7.69 -8.34 -3.55
CA ASN A 111 -6.76 -7.25 -3.90
C ASN A 111 -5.39 -7.48 -3.27
N LEU A 112 -5.34 -8.05 -2.06
CA LEU A 112 -4.09 -8.42 -1.41
C LEU A 112 -3.32 -9.45 -2.25
N GLU A 113 -4.00 -10.49 -2.70
CA GLU A 113 -3.38 -11.57 -3.49
C GLU A 113 -2.89 -11.05 -4.84
N ARG A 114 -3.65 -10.15 -5.50
CA ARG A 114 -3.18 -9.48 -6.73
C ARG A 114 -1.94 -8.64 -6.49
N LEU A 115 -1.93 -7.83 -5.42
CA LEU A 115 -0.79 -7.02 -5.07
C LEU A 115 0.44 -7.89 -4.79
N ARG A 116 0.27 -9.01 -4.07
CA ARG A 116 1.33 -9.97 -3.74
C ARG A 116 1.94 -10.65 -4.97
N ARG A 117 1.13 -10.92 -6.00
CA ARG A 117 1.61 -11.50 -7.27
C ARG A 117 2.46 -10.52 -8.06
N GLU A 118 2.10 -9.24 -8.04
CA GLU A 118 2.69 -8.22 -8.93
C GLU A 118 3.79 -7.38 -8.26
N CYS A 119 3.75 -7.26 -6.94
CA CYS A 119 4.66 -6.44 -6.14
C CYS A 119 5.39 -7.28 -5.08
N ARG A 120 6.69 -7.06 -4.95
CA ARG A 120 7.48 -7.67 -3.87
C ARG A 120 7.15 -6.94 -2.56
N CYS A 121 6.19 -7.47 -1.81
CA CYS A 121 5.77 -6.91 -0.53
C CYS A 121 5.63 -7.99 0.55
N ALA A 122 5.78 -7.58 1.81
CA ALA A 122 5.38 -8.38 2.95
C ALA A 122 3.89 -8.10 3.26
N SER A 123 3.11 -9.16 3.45
CA SER A 123 1.70 -9.09 3.84
C SER A 123 1.55 -9.47 5.31
N TYR A 124 0.83 -8.65 6.07
CA TYR A 124 0.51 -8.93 7.47
C TYR A 124 -1.01 -8.93 7.64
N PHE A 125 -1.52 -9.98 8.27
CA PHE A 125 -2.90 -10.01 8.71
C PHE A 125 -2.99 -9.35 10.10
N LEU A 126 -3.95 -8.44 10.28
CA LEU A 126 -4.14 -7.71 11.54
C LEU A 126 -5.43 -8.21 12.20
N PRO A 127 -5.39 -9.35 12.92
CA PRO A 127 -6.59 -10.03 13.42
C PRO A 127 -7.37 -9.20 14.44
N TRP A 128 -6.73 -8.24 15.10
CA TRP A 128 -7.37 -7.33 16.06
C TRP A 128 -8.15 -6.18 15.39
N LEU A 129 -8.01 -6.00 14.08
CA LEU A 129 -8.80 -5.02 13.29
C LEU A 129 -9.96 -5.69 12.55
N THR A 130 -10.01 -7.02 12.52
CA THR A 130 -11.16 -7.76 12.01
C THR A 130 -12.34 -7.55 12.98
N PRO A 131 -13.55 -7.25 12.50
CA PRO A 131 -14.72 -7.20 13.36
C PRO A 131 -14.89 -8.56 14.03
N CYS A 132 -14.53 -8.68 15.31
CA CYS A 132 -14.86 -9.86 16.08
C CYS A 132 -16.37 -9.86 16.28
N SER A 133 -17.08 -10.71 15.55
CA SER A 133 -18.40 -11.09 15.98
C SER A 133 -18.22 -11.72 17.37
N ILE A 134 -18.99 -11.27 18.37
CA ILE A 134 -18.88 -11.75 19.77
C ILE A 134 -19.08 -13.28 19.87
N ARG A 135 -19.52 -13.94 18.78
CA ARG A 135 -19.69 -15.39 18.69
C ARG A 135 -18.47 -16.16 18.16
N ASP A 136 -17.50 -15.47 17.53
CA ASP A 136 -16.36 -16.13 16.87
C ASP A 136 -15.03 -15.99 17.63
N ALA A 137 -15.04 -15.37 18.82
CA ALA A 137 -13.84 -15.15 19.62
C ALA A 137 -13.13 -16.45 20.04
N ASP A 138 -13.86 -17.57 20.11
CA ASP A 138 -13.30 -18.87 20.47
C ASP A 138 -12.62 -19.58 19.27
N ASP A 139 -12.99 -19.27 18.03
CA ASP A 139 -12.41 -19.88 16.82
C ASP A 139 -11.15 -19.16 16.32
N VAL A 140 -11.05 -17.83 16.53
CA VAL A 140 -9.90 -17.01 16.07
C VAL A 140 -8.58 -17.43 16.72
N ILE A 141 -8.61 -17.99 17.94
CA ILE A 141 -7.42 -18.48 18.63
C ILE A 141 -6.84 -19.72 17.93
N SER A 142 -7.69 -20.55 17.31
CA SER A 142 -7.27 -21.79 16.65
C SER A 142 -6.58 -21.56 15.29
N ASP A 143 -7.01 -20.56 14.53
CA ASP A 143 -6.42 -20.25 13.22
C ASP A 143 -5.10 -19.48 13.31
N GLN A 144 -4.92 -18.62 14.32
CA GLN A 144 -3.62 -17.96 14.57
C GLN A 144 -2.47 -18.97 14.76
N SER A 145 -2.75 -20.12 15.39
CA SER A 145 -1.79 -21.22 15.55
C SER A 145 -1.39 -21.88 14.22
N ARG A 146 -2.28 -21.91 13.22
CA ARG A 146 -2.00 -22.51 11.90
C ARG A 146 -1.14 -21.60 11.04
N PHE A 147 -1.36 -20.29 11.08
CA PHE A 147 -0.54 -19.32 10.34
C PHE A 147 0.84 -19.12 10.97
N ALA A 148 0.95 -19.14 12.31
CA ALA A 148 2.24 -19.10 13.00
C ALA A 148 3.10 -20.34 12.70
N ALA A 149 2.50 -21.52 12.56
CA ALA A 149 3.22 -22.75 12.27
C ALA A 149 3.88 -22.74 10.88
N ASN A 150 3.24 -22.14 9.87
CA ASN A 150 3.74 -22.14 8.49
C ASN A 150 4.73 -21.00 8.19
N GLY A 151 4.56 -19.83 8.82
CA GLY A 151 5.45 -18.68 8.59
C GLY A 151 6.83 -18.83 9.26
N PHE A 152 6.90 -19.50 10.41
CA PHE A 152 8.18 -19.73 11.10
C PHE A 152 9.00 -20.89 10.52
N SER A 153 8.37 -21.89 9.88
CA SER A 153 9.10 -22.97 9.21
C SER A 153 9.86 -22.49 7.96
N GLU A 154 9.29 -21.53 7.21
CA GLU A 154 9.89 -20.98 5.99
C GLU A 154 11.10 -20.07 6.31
N ILE A 155 11.03 -19.31 7.40
CA ILE A 155 12.16 -18.49 7.87
C ILE A 155 13.29 -19.38 8.42
N LYS A 156 12.96 -20.48 9.10
CA LYS A 156 13.97 -21.40 9.64
C LYS A 156 14.69 -22.17 8.53
N SER A 157 14.00 -22.62 7.48
CA SER A 157 14.65 -23.27 6.32
C SER A 157 15.56 -22.31 5.56
N LEU A 158 15.18 -21.04 5.39
CA LEU A 158 16.03 -20.03 4.75
C LEU A 158 17.28 -19.68 5.58
N ILE A 159 17.21 -19.76 6.90
CA ILE A 159 18.37 -19.55 7.80
C ILE A 159 19.28 -20.79 7.82
N ASP A 160 18.71 -22.00 7.84
CA ASP A 160 19.48 -23.24 7.84
C ASP A 160 20.18 -23.49 6.49
N ASP A 161 19.54 -23.15 5.37
CA ASP A 161 20.15 -23.20 4.02
C ASP A 161 21.25 -22.13 3.83
N GLY A 162 21.10 -20.97 4.48
CA GLY A 162 22.10 -19.91 4.48
C GLY A 162 23.36 -20.27 5.27
N ASN A 163 23.23 -21.02 6.36
CA ASN A 163 24.37 -21.46 7.17
C ASN A 163 25.14 -22.64 6.53
N ALA A 164 24.48 -23.49 5.75
CA ALA A 164 25.12 -24.61 5.04
C ALA A 164 26.08 -24.16 3.91
N LEU A 165 25.91 -22.93 3.40
CA LEU A 165 26.77 -22.33 2.37
C LEU A 165 28.02 -21.63 2.93
N ILE A 166 28.05 -21.33 4.24
CA ILE A 166 29.19 -20.66 4.88
C ILE A 166 30.21 -21.67 5.42
N ASP A 167 29.79 -22.91 5.73
CA ASP A 167 30.64 -23.91 6.39
C ASP A 167 31.52 -24.76 5.44
N ASN A 168 31.38 -24.60 4.12
CA ASN A 168 32.17 -25.34 3.11
C ASN A 168 33.38 -24.55 2.54
N GLY A 169 33.81 -23.48 3.23
CA GLY A 169 34.81 -22.53 2.73
C GLY A 169 36.09 -22.37 3.55
N SER A 170 36.41 -23.29 4.47
CA SER A 170 37.67 -23.23 5.22
C SER A 170 38.19 -24.60 5.64
N ALA A 171 38.91 -25.24 4.72
CA ALA A 171 40.10 -26.07 4.97
C ALA A 171 40.82 -26.34 3.64
#